data_AF-A0AA36MT97-F1
#
_entry.id   AF-A0AA36MT97-F1
#
_cell.length_a   1.000
_cell.length_b   1.000
_cell.length_c   1.000
_cell.angle_alpha   90.00
_cell.angle_beta   90.00
_cell.angle_gamma   90.00
#
_symmetry.space_group_name_H-M   'P 1'
#
loop_
_entity.id
_entity.type
_entity.pdbx_description
1 polymer ?
#
loop_
_entity_poly.entity_id
_entity_poly.type
_entity_poly.pdbx_seq_one_letter_code
_entity_poly.pdbx_strand_id
1 'polypeptide(L)'
;GDDITIEGSQVPVRFWHMGPIHSKSDSVILLPESKVCYTGDLLFINIAPVMWSGPAVTWVKALDDLVEATGEDWLFVPGHGPVTDLRGVRRVREFFSYLHEAVSRCRDLADPEADEPCALQVFNGMPKDLKESFHEPYRIMIGAVIERAARRAGGPAKVDIKFKLQWIGKMSEHELRQSLGSGTSPTQAEL
;
A
#
# COMPACT_ATOMS: atom_id res chain seq x y z
N GLY A 1 20.38 -10.31 9.38
CA GLY A 1 20.24 -9.01 8.71
C GLY A 1 21.61 -8.39 8.71
N ASP A 2 22.07 -7.93 7.56
CA ASP A 2 23.42 -7.41 7.41
C ASP A 2 23.44 -5.95 7.89
N ASP A 3 23.99 -5.72 9.08
CA ASP A 3 24.17 -4.36 9.62
C ASP A 3 25.30 -3.66 8.86
N ILE A 4 24.96 -2.69 8.01
CA ILE A 4 25.93 -1.85 7.31
C ILE A 4 26.06 -0.52 8.06
N THR A 5 27.22 -0.30 8.67
CA THR A 5 27.59 1.00 9.25
C THR A 5 28.30 1.85 8.19
N ILE A 6 27.82 3.06 7.93
CA ILE A 6 28.43 4.00 6.99
C ILE A 6 29.37 4.93 7.77
N GLU A 7 30.68 4.85 7.52
CA GLU A 7 31.67 5.73 8.16
C GLU A 7 31.66 7.14 7.55
N GLY A 8 31.44 8.15 8.39
CA GLY A 8 31.39 9.58 8.00
C GLY A 8 30.52 10.44 8.92
N SER A 9 29.58 9.82 9.62
CA SER A 9 28.89 10.34 10.81
C SER A 9 28.92 9.26 11.87
N GLN A 10 29.23 9.57 13.12
CA GLN A 10 29.29 8.59 14.23
C GLN A 10 27.93 7.99 14.62
N VAL A 11 26.91 8.07 13.76
CA VAL A 11 25.55 7.59 14.03
C VAL A 11 25.45 6.15 13.54
N PRO A 12 25.19 5.16 14.41
CA PRO A 12 24.96 3.78 13.99
C PRO A 12 23.70 3.70 13.14
N VAL A 13 23.85 3.16 11.93
CA VAL A 13 22.77 2.96 10.96
C VAL A 13 22.56 1.46 10.81
N ARG A 14 21.30 1.02 10.87
CA ARG A 14 20.93 -0.36 10.53
C ARG A 14 20.15 -0.37 9.23
N PHE A 15 20.75 -0.96 8.20
CA PHE A 15 20.08 -1.25 6.94
C PHE A 15 19.39 -2.61 7.03
N TRP A 16 18.10 -2.66 6.71
CA TRP A 16 17.35 -3.92 6.77
C TRP A 16 16.60 -4.16 5.47
N HIS A 17 17.04 -5.17 4.73
CA HIS A 17 16.33 -5.69 3.57
C HIS A 17 15.08 -6.46 4.00
N MET A 18 13.91 -5.95 3.60
CA MET A 18 12.60 -6.48 3.97
C MET A 18 12.09 -7.52 2.94
N GLY A 19 12.74 -7.63 1.78
CA GLY A 19 12.32 -8.51 0.69
C GLY A 19 11.47 -7.79 -0.37
N PRO A 20 10.89 -8.54 -1.31
CA PRO A 20 10.06 -7.98 -2.37
C PRO A 20 8.65 -7.66 -1.86
N ILE A 21 8.36 -6.38 -1.63
CA ILE A 21 7.10 -5.88 -1.06
C ILE A 21 6.45 -4.90 -2.04
N HIS A 22 6.98 -3.66 -2.12
CA HIS A 22 6.59 -2.64 -3.10
C HIS A 22 7.43 -2.77 -4.39
N SER A 23 8.73 -3.01 -4.23
CA SER A 23 9.71 -3.20 -5.29
C SER A 23 10.30 -4.61 -5.25
N LYS A 24 11.32 -4.88 -6.07
CA LYS A 24 12.03 -6.18 -6.05
C LYS A 24 12.92 -6.35 -4.82
N SER A 25 13.24 -5.26 -4.13
CA SER A 25 14.20 -5.21 -3.03
C SER A 25 13.87 -4.00 -2.16
N ASP A 26 12.85 -4.13 -1.31
CA ASP A 26 12.52 -3.09 -0.36
C ASP A 26 13.44 -3.17 0.86
N SER A 27 13.82 -2.01 1.37
CA SER A 27 14.70 -1.90 2.52
C SER A 27 14.31 -0.71 3.36
N VAL A 28 14.53 -0.84 4.66
CA VAL A 28 14.31 0.23 5.63
C VAL A 28 15.63 0.59 6.31
N ILE A 29 15.73 1.83 6.78
CA ILE A 29 16.90 2.34 7.49
C ILE A 29 16.47 2.72 8.90
N LEU A 30 17.02 2.03 9.90
CA LEU A 30 16.78 2.32 11.31
C LEU A 30 17.96 3.12 11.87
N LEU A 31 17.65 4.17 12.61
CA LEU A 31 18.59 4.97 13.40
C LEU A 31 18.24 4.79 14.89
N PRO A 32 18.75 3.75 15.56
CA PRO A 32 18.28 3.38 16.91
C PRO A 32 18.52 4.47 17.96
N GLU A 33 19.64 5.20 17.88
CA GLU A 33 19.94 6.28 18.82
C GLU A 33 18.94 7.44 18.73
N SER A 34 18.49 7.76 17.51
CA SER A 34 17.51 8.81 17.27
C SER A 34 16.06 8.30 17.28
N LYS A 35 15.86 6.98 17.34
CA LYS A 35 14.55 6.31 17.26
C LYS A 35 13.77 6.70 16.00
N VAL A 36 14.46 6.77 14.88
CA VAL A 36 13.88 7.12 13.57
C VAL A 36 14.03 5.95 12.62
N CYS A 37 12.97 5.64 11.87
CA CYS A 37 12.99 4.67 10.79
C CYS A 37 12.56 5.32 9.47
N TYR A 38 13.42 5.28 8.46
CA TYR A 38 13.06 5.61 7.08
C TYR A 38 12.55 4.34 6.40
N THR A 39 11.28 4.33 6.02
CA THR A 39 10.63 3.10 5.56
C THR A 39 10.56 2.97 4.05
N GLY A 40 10.88 4.05 3.32
CA GLY A 40 10.56 4.14 1.89
C GLY A 40 9.08 3.81 1.63
N ASP A 41 8.82 3.19 0.50
CA ASP A 41 7.47 2.81 0.06
C ASP A 41 6.91 1.57 0.77
N LEU A 42 7.48 1.16 1.92
CA LEU A 42 6.77 0.26 2.82
C LEU A 42 5.58 0.97 3.49
N LEU A 43 5.68 2.29 3.74
CA LEU A 43 4.62 3.09 4.35
C LEU A 43 4.12 4.20 3.42
N PHE A 44 2.80 4.31 3.37
CA PHE A 44 2.04 5.38 2.75
C PHE A 44 1.04 5.88 3.80
N ILE A 45 1.17 7.14 4.23
CA ILE A 45 0.35 7.70 5.31
C ILE A 45 -0.74 8.61 4.74
N ASN A 46 -2.00 8.30 5.06
CA ASN A 46 -3.21 8.97 4.56
C ASN A 46 -3.38 8.94 3.03
N ILE A 47 -2.78 7.95 2.38
CA ILE A 47 -2.88 7.70 0.95
C ILE A 47 -2.78 6.19 0.73
N ALA A 48 -3.67 5.61 -0.07
CA ALA A 48 -3.69 4.18 -0.30
C ALA A 48 -2.36 3.71 -0.94
N PRO A 49 -1.67 2.71 -0.38
CA PRO A 49 -0.52 2.09 -1.01
C PRO A 49 -0.91 1.46 -2.36
N VAL A 50 -0.07 1.64 -3.39
CA VAL A 50 -0.24 0.93 -4.66
C VAL A 50 0.63 -0.32 -4.66
N MET A 51 -0.01 -1.49 -4.65
CA MET A 51 0.66 -2.78 -4.67
C MET A 51 0.71 -3.35 -6.08
N TRP A 52 1.92 -3.44 -6.67
CA TRP A 52 2.12 -3.93 -8.04
C TRP A 52 2.61 -5.38 -8.15
N SER A 53 2.93 -6.01 -7.03
CA SER A 53 3.47 -7.37 -6.98
C SER A 53 2.62 -8.30 -6.13
N GLY A 54 2.27 -7.88 -4.91
CA GLY A 54 1.63 -8.75 -3.94
C GLY A 54 2.43 -10.02 -3.63
N PRO A 55 1.88 -10.93 -2.81
CA PRO A 55 0.59 -10.82 -2.14
C PRO A 55 0.63 -9.87 -0.93
N ALA A 56 -0.52 -9.35 -0.52
CA ALA A 56 -0.66 -8.40 0.60
C ALA A 56 -0.07 -8.91 1.93
N VAL A 57 -0.02 -10.22 2.13
CA VAL A 57 0.59 -10.85 3.32
C VAL A 57 2.09 -10.60 3.46
N THR A 58 2.82 -10.32 2.38
CA THR A 58 4.24 -9.94 2.49
C THR A 58 4.39 -8.59 3.15
N TRP A 59 3.48 -7.66 2.85
CA TRP A 59 3.39 -6.35 3.49
C TRP A 59 3.03 -6.47 4.97
N VAL A 60 2.02 -7.29 5.29
CA VAL A 60 1.61 -7.54 6.69
C VAL A 60 2.80 -8.06 7.50
N LYS A 61 3.51 -9.08 6.99
CA LYS A 61 4.69 -9.63 7.66
C LYS A 61 5.77 -8.56 7.88
N ALA A 62 6.09 -7.78 6.85
CA ALA A 62 7.12 -6.75 6.96
C ALA A 62 6.77 -5.64 7.96
N LEU A 63 5.49 -5.29 8.07
CA LEU A 63 5.01 -4.32 9.05
C LEU A 63 5.01 -4.89 10.46
N ASP A 64 4.63 -6.17 10.62
CA ASP A 64 4.70 -6.87 11.91
C ASP A 64 6.18 -6.95 12.38
N ASP A 65 7.11 -7.35 11.49
CA ASP A 65 8.56 -7.36 11.74
C ASP A 65 9.07 -5.96 12.17
N LEU A 66 8.59 -4.89 11.53
CA LEU A 66 8.97 -3.52 11.87
C LEU A 66 8.44 -3.09 13.25
N VAL A 67 7.20 -3.47 13.59
CA VAL A 67 6.62 -3.22 14.92
C VAL A 67 7.43 -3.95 16.00
N GLU A 68 7.85 -5.19 15.76
CA GLU A 68 8.67 -5.97 16.71
C GLU A 68 10.07 -5.37 16.92
N ALA A 69 10.65 -4.80 15.86
CA ALA A 69 12.01 -4.25 15.90
C ALA A 69 12.10 -2.82 16.49
N THR A 70 10.97 -2.17 16.77
CA THR A 70 10.90 -0.76 17.16
C THR A 70 10.09 -0.54 18.45
N GLY A 71 10.19 0.65 19.02
CA GLY A 71 9.47 1.04 20.25
C GLY A 71 8.35 2.05 19.99
N GLU A 72 7.45 2.23 20.97
CA GLU A 72 6.33 3.20 20.88
C GLU A 72 6.79 4.67 20.74
N ASP A 73 8.04 4.98 21.09
CA ASP A 73 8.64 6.31 20.99
C ASP A 73 9.42 6.53 19.68
N TRP A 74 9.31 5.61 18.72
CA TRP A 74 9.92 5.74 17.41
C TRP A 74 9.07 6.58 16.45
N LEU A 75 9.76 7.33 15.59
CA LEU A 75 9.18 8.06 14.47
C LEU A 75 9.51 7.36 13.15
N PHE A 76 8.55 7.38 12.22
CA PHE A 76 8.65 6.73 10.92
C PHE A 76 8.52 7.78 9.81
N VAL A 77 9.52 7.83 8.93
CA VAL A 77 9.52 8.68 7.74
C VAL A 77 9.08 7.83 6.54
N PRO A 78 7.84 7.98 6.06
CA PRO A 78 7.32 7.19 4.95
C PRO A 78 7.87 7.68 3.60
N GLY A 79 7.73 6.85 2.56
CA GLY A 79 7.95 7.28 1.18
C GLY A 79 6.89 8.27 0.71
N HIS A 80 5.65 8.14 1.22
CA HIS A 80 4.54 9.03 0.92
C HIS A 80 3.72 9.40 2.15
N GLY A 81 3.29 10.67 2.21
CA GLY A 81 2.51 11.21 3.32
C GLY A 81 3.38 11.80 4.45
N PRO A 82 2.75 12.24 5.55
CA PRO A 82 3.46 12.87 6.67
C PRO A 82 4.24 11.84 7.52
N VAL A 83 5.26 12.32 8.23
CA VAL A 83 5.94 11.55 9.31
C VAL A 83 4.91 11.05 10.32
N THR A 84 5.10 9.83 10.82
CA THR A 84 4.14 9.15 11.69
C THR A 84 4.83 8.42 12.85
N ASP A 85 4.03 7.76 13.69
CA ASP A 85 4.44 6.84 14.75
C ASP A 85 3.90 5.43 14.46
N LEU A 86 3.98 4.52 15.44
CA LEU A 86 3.47 3.16 15.30
C LEU A 86 1.97 3.07 14.94
N ARG A 87 1.16 4.11 15.20
CA ARG A 87 -0.25 4.12 14.79
C ARG A 87 -0.36 4.15 13.26
N GLY A 88 0.51 4.90 12.58
CA GLY A 88 0.57 4.90 11.12
C GLY A 88 1.01 3.55 10.55
N VAL A 89 2.02 2.92 11.16
CA VAL A 89 2.48 1.57 10.78
C VAL A 89 1.35 0.55 10.91
N ARG A 90 0.68 0.53 12.07
CA ARG A 90 -0.46 -0.34 12.35
C ARG A 90 -1.63 -0.09 11.40
N ARG A 91 -1.90 1.17 11.04
CA ARG A 91 -2.95 1.54 10.09
C ARG A 91 -2.68 1.02 8.68
N VAL A 92 -1.43 1.08 8.20
CA VAL A 92 -1.06 0.47 6.90
C VAL A 92 -1.15 -1.05 6.98
N ARG A 93 -0.80 -1.65 8.12
CA ARG A 93 -0.91 -3.10 8.35
C ARG A 93 -2.36 -3.58 8.36
N GLU A 94 -3.26 -2.80 8.97
CA GLU A 94 -4.71 -3.00 8.93
C GLU A 94 -5.23 -2.96 7.49
N PHE A 95 -4.77 -2.00 6.67
CA PHE A 95 -5.13 -1.89 5.27
C PHE A 95 -4.80 -3.16 4.46
N PHE A 96 -3.56 -3.66 4.57
CA PHE A 96 -3.17 -4.87 3.84
C PHE A 96 -3.84 -6.14 4.38
N SER A 97 -4.10 -6.21 5.68
CA SER A 97 -4.87 -7.30 6.29
C SER A 97 -6.30 -7.32 5.74
N TYR A 98 -6.96 -6.15 5.73
CA TYR A 98 -8.28 -5.98 5.12
C TYR A 98 -8.28 -6.40 3.65
N LEU A 99 -7.30 -5.92 2.86
CA LEU A 99 -7.20 -6.22 1.44
C LEU A 99 -7.09 -7.73 1.20
N HIS A 100 -6.21 -8.40 1.95
CA HIS A 100 -6.01 -9.84 1.88
C HIS A 100 -7.31 -10.60 2.19
N GLU A 101 -7.97 -10.27 3.30
CA GLU A 101 -9.21 -10.93 3.72
C GLU A 101 -10.36 -10.64 2.76
N ALA A 102 -10.56 -9.39 2.36
CA ALA A 102 -11.64 -9.00 1.48
C ALA A 102 -11.57 -9.71 0.13
N VAL A 103 -10.37 -9.84 -0.45
CA VAL A 103 -10.17 -10.55 -1.71
C VAL A 103 -10.46 -12.06 -1.58
N SER A 104 -10.17 -12.67 -0.42
CA SER A 104 -10.49 -14.10 -0.19
C SER A 104 -11.99 -14.42 -0.26
N ARG A 105 -12.86 -13.42 -0.09
CA ARG A 105 -14.32 -13.56 -0.19
C ARG A 105 -14.85 -13.43 -1.61
N CYS A 106 -14.02 -13.00 -2.56
CA CYS A 106 -14.41 -12.91 -3.95
C CYS A 106 -14.49 -14.29 -4.60
N ARG A 107 -15.51 -14.49 -5.43
CA ARG A 107 -15.70 -15.74 -6.17
C ARG A 107 -14.84 -15.76 -7.43
N ASP A 108 -14.88 -16.91 -8.10
CA ASP A 108 -14.38 -17.09 -9.47
C ASP A 108 -12.91 -16.65 -9.60
N LEU A 109 -12.07 -17.05 -8.65
CA LEU A 109 -10.66 -16.63 -8.60
C LEU A 109 -9.93 -16.89 -9.93
N ALA A 110 -10.24 -18.01 -10.59
CA ALA A 110 -9.63 -18.41 -11.85
C ALA A 110 -10.00 -17.52 -13.05
N ASP A 111 -11.09 -16.75 -12.95
CA ASP A 111 -11.58 -15.88 -14.01
C ASP A 111 -11.02 -14.45 -13.88
N PRO A 112 -10.20 -13.97 -14.84
CA PRO A 112 -9.72 -12.59 -14.86
C PRO A 112 -10.83 -11.56 -15.07
N GLU A 113 -11.95 -11.89 -15.71
CA GLU A 113 -13.06 -10.94 -15.90
C GLU A 113 -13.72 -10.57 -14.57
N ALA A 114 -13.62 -11.44 -13.56
CA ALA A 114 -14.09 -11.18 -12.21
C ALA A 114 -13.16 -10.28 -11.36
N ASP A 115 -12.01 -9.84 -11.90
CA ASP A 115 -11.05 -9.02 -11.15
C ASP A 115 -11.58 -7.62 -10.81
N GLU A 116 -12.11 -6.89 -11.80
CA GLU A 116 -12.65 -5.55 -11.59
C GLU A 116 -13.94 -5.56 -10.73
N PRO A 117 -14.90 -6.48 -10.93
CA PRO A 117 -16.03 -6.67 -10.02
C PRO A 117 -15.60 -6.93 -8.57
N CYS A 118 -14.61 -7.80 -8.35
CA CYS A 118 -14.08 -8.02 -7.01
C CYS A 118 -13.43 -6.75 -6.44
N ALA A 119 -12.63 -6.04 -7.24
CA ALA A 119 -11.97 -4.81 -6.80
C ALA A 119 -12.98 -3.74 -6.35
N LEU A 120 -14.08 -3.59 -7.08
CA LEU A 120 -15.20 -2.73 -6.69
C LEU A 120 -15.86 -3.21 -5.38
N GLN A 121 -16.09 -4.51 -5.23
CA GLN A 121 -16.62 -5.09 -3.98
C GLN A 121 -15.68 -4.80 -2.78
N VAL A 122 -14.37 -4.96 -2.97
CA VAL A 122 -13.35 -4.67 -1.94
C VAL A 122 -13.34 -3.19 -1.59
N PHE A 123 -13.38 -2.28 -2.56
CA PHE A 123 -13.44 -0.86 -2.26
C PHE A 123 -14.75 -0.48 -1.53
N ASN A 124 -15.89 -0.97 -2.01
CA ASN A 124 -17.19 -0.65 -1.42
C ASN A 124 -17.34 -1.21 0.00
N GLY A 125 -16.84 -2.42 0.24
CA GLY A 125 -16.89 -3.09 1.55
C GLY A 125 -15.87 -2.61 2.58
N MET A 126 -14.98 -1.67 2.22
CA MET A 126 -13.93 -1.24 3.13
C MET A 126 -14.50 -0.48 4.34
N PRO A 127 -14.07 -0.80 5.58
CA PRO A 127 -14.53 -0.12 6.79
C PRO A 127 -14.38 1.40 6.68
N LYS A 128 -15.35 2.13 7.25
CA LYS A 128 -15.42 3.59 7.12
C LYS A 128 -14.19 4.29 7.71
N ASP A 129 -13.75 3.85 8.87
CA ASP A 129 -12.55 4.36 9.55
C ASP A 129 -11.27 4.11 8.74
N LEU A 130 -11.21 3.01 7.98
CA LEU A 130 -10.11 2.73 7.07
C LEU A 130 -10.18 3.60 5.81
N LYS A 131 -11.40 3.89 5.31
CA LYS A 131 -11.65 4.84 4.21
C LYS A 131 -11.28 6.28 4.55
N GLU A 132 -11.33 6.66 5.83
CA GLU A 132 -10.86 7.98 6.26
C GLU A 132 -9.34 8.14 6.08
N SER A 133 -8.58 7.05 6.20
CA SER A 133 -7.14 7.03 5.95
C SER A 133 -6.78 6.75 4.49
N PHE A 134 -7.57 5.96 3.77
CA PHE A 134 -7.26 5.49 2.42
C PHE A 134 -8.49 5.66 1.53
N HIS A 135 -8.51 6.71 0.71
CA HIS A 135 -9.73 7.12 0.01
C HIS A 135 -9.60 7.11 -1.52
N GLU A 136 -8.43 6.79 -2.07
CA GLU A 136 -8.16 6.75 -3.51
C GLU A 136 -8.68 5.43 -4.10
N PRO A 137 -9.87 5.41 -4.75
CA PRO A 137 -10.55 4.17 -5.12
C PRO A 137 -9.71 3.30 -6.04
N TYR A 138 -9.09 3.91 -7.05
CA TYR A 138 -8.31 3.16 -8.04
C TYR A 138 -7.04 2.55 -7.46
N ARG A 139 -6.41 3.18 -6.46
CA ARG A 139 -5.24 2.60 -5.79
C ARG A 139 -5.61 1.34 -5.01
N ILE A 140 -6.73 1.40 -4.29
CA ILE A 140 -7.29 0.27 -3.54
C ILE A 140 -7.69 -0.85 -4.49
N MET A 141 -8.38 -0.51 -5.59
CA MET A 141 -8.80 -1.46 -6.61
C MET A 141 -7.62 -2.15 -7.28
N ILE A 142 -6.55 -1.41 -7.62
CA ILE A 142 -5.31 -2.01 -8.14
C ILE A 142 -4.78 -3.05 -7.15
N GLY A 143 -4.69 -2.71 -5.86
CA GLY A 143 -4.27 -3.67 -4.83
C GLY A 143 -5.12 -4.94 -4.82
N ALA A 144 -6.44 -4.82 -4.98
CA ALA A 144 -7.35 -5.97 -4.98
C ALA A 144 -7.16 -6.87 -6.22
N VAL A 145 -6.97 -6.26 -7.39
CA VAL A 145 -6.70 -7.02 -8.63
C VAL A 145 -5.34 -7.73 -8.54
N ILE A 146 -4.31 -7.05 -8.05
CA ILE A 146 -2.98 -7.65 -7.89
C ILE A 146 -3.00 -8.78 -6.84
N GLU A 147 -3.72 -8.63 -5.74
CA GLU A 147 -3.89 -9.69 -4.75
C GLU A 147 -4.58 -10.93 -5.34
N ARG A 148 -5.62 -10.75 -6.17
CA ARG A 148 -6.25 -11.86 -6.91
C ARG A 148 -5.27 -12.53 -7.87
N ALA A 149 -4.52 -11.75 -8.63
CA ALA A 149 -3.53 -12.27 -9.57
C ALA A 149 -2.42 -13.06 -8.83
N ALA A 150 -1.97 -12.57 -7.69
CA ALA A 150 -0.98 -13.25 -6.85
C ALA A 150 -1.52 -14.58 -6.30
N ARG A 151 -2.78 -14.60 -5.84
CA ARG A 151 -3.46 -15.82 -5.39
C ARG A 151 -3.61 -16.85 -6.51
N ARG A 152 -3.98 -16.44 -7.72
CA ARG A 152 -4.01 -17.35 -8.90
C ARG A 152 -2.63 -17.92 -9.21
N ALA A 153 -1.58 -17.11 -9.11
CA ALA A 153 -0.22 -17.50 -9.43
C ALA A 153 0.46 -18.36 -8.33
N GLY A 154 -0.10 -18.40 -7.12
CA GLY A 154 0.53 -19.03 -5.95
C GLY A 154 1.77 -18.28 -5.45
N GLY A 155 1.90 -16.99 -5.75
CA GLY A 155 3.09 -16.18 -5.47
C GLY A 155 2.96 -14.77 -6.05
N PRO A 156 4.07 -14.00 -6.15
CA PRO A 156 4.02 -12.64 -6.70
C PRO A 156 3.38 -12.57 -8.09
N ALA A 157 2.46 -11.62 -8.27
CA ALA A 157 1.80 -11.40 -9.54
C ALA A 157 2.79 -10.91 -10.60
N LYS A 158 2.67 -11.43 -11.83
CA LYS A 158 3.37 -10.89 -13.00
C LYS A 158 2.46 -9.92 -13.71
N VAL A 159 2.80 -8.63 -13.62
CA VAL A 159 2.01 -7.55 -14.20
C VAL A 159 2.78 -6.97 -15.39
N ASP A 160 2.19 -7.07 -16.58
CA ASP A 160 2.80 -6.48 -17.78
C ASP A 160 2.59 -4.95 -17.85
N ILE A 161 3.35 -4.31 -18.73
CA ILE A 161 3.33 -2.85 -18.88
C ILE A 161 1.98 -2.33 -19.40
N LYS A 162 1.29 -3.08 -20.26
CA LYS A 162 0.00 -2.68 -20.83
C LYS A 162 -1.06 -2.62 -19.73
N PHE A 163 -1.12 -3.65 -18.89
CA PHE A 163 -1.99 -3.68 -17.72
C PHE A 163 -1.70 -2.49 -16.79
N LYS A 164 -0.42 -2.23 -16.46
CA LYS A 164 -0.06 -1.09 -15.60
C LYS A 164 -0.54 0.23 -16.18
N LEU A 165 -0.29 0.46 -17.47
CA LEU A 165 -0.71 1.69 -18.16
C LEU A 165 -2.22 1.87 -18.18
N GLN A 166 -3.00 0.78 -18.38
CA GLN A 166 -4.46 0.84 -18.33
C GLN A 166 -4.97 1.28 -16.96
N TRP A 167 -4.45 0.70 -15.88
CA TRP A 167 -4.87 1.06 -14.52
C TRP A 167 -4.39 2.45 -14.08
N ILE A 168 -3.17 2.84 -14.45
CA ILE A 168 -2.67 4.21 -14.23
C ILE A 168 -3.55 5.21 -14.98
N GLY A 169 -3.94 4.91 -16.23
CA GLY A 169 -4.85 5.75 -17.00
C GLY A 169 -6.20 5.94 -16.31
N LYS A 170 -6.83 4.86 -15.84
CA LYS A 170 -8.10 4.92 -15.07
C LYS A 170 -7.96 5.78 -13.80
N MET A 171 -6.86 5.63 -13.08
CA MET A 171 -6.56 6.42 -11.88
C MET A 171 -6.43 7.92 -12.21
N SER A 172 -5.62 8.27 -13.22
CA SER A 172 -5.42 9.66 -13.65
C SER A 172 -6.71 10.29 -14.19
N GLU A 173 -7.52 9.56 -14.95
CA GLU A 173 -8.82 10.04 -15.43
C GLU A 173 -9.76 10.39 -14.27
N HIS A 174 -9.79 9.56 -13.23
CA HIS A 174 -10.59 9.83 -12.04
C HIS A 174 -10.12 11.07 -11.27
N GLU A 175 -8.82 11.20 -11.04
CA GLU A 175 -8.24 12.39 -10.37
C GLU A 175 -8.53 13.67 -11.16
N LEU A 176 -8.44 13.62 -12.50
CA LEU A 176 -8.81 14.73 -13.38
C LEU A 176 -10.29 15.09 -13.25
N ARG A 177 -11.20 14.10 -13.24
CA ARG A 177 -12.64 14.36 -13.05
C ARG A 177 -12.96 14.99 -11.70
N GLN A 178 -12.28 14.56 -10.63
CA GLN A 178 -12.48 15.16 -9.30
C GLN A 178 -11.98 16.61 -9.24
N SER A 179 -10.79 16.88 -9.79
CA SER A 179 -10.26 18.25 -9.81
C SER A 179 -11.10 19.20 -10.67
N LEU A 180 -11.55 18.76 -11.85
CA LEU A 180 -12.42 19.55 -12.72
C LEU A 180 -13.86 19.69 -12.18
N GLY A 181 -14.36 18.70 -11.45
CA GLY A 181 -15.69 18.70 -10.84
C GLY A 181 -15.80 19.49 -9.52
N SER A 182 -14.68 19.90 -8.92
CA SER A 182 -14.65 20.69 -7.68
C SER A 182 -14.69 22.22 -7.90
N GLY A 183 -14.76 22.67 -9.15
CA GLY A 183 -14.99 24.07 -9.52
C GLY A 183 -16.48 24.38 -9.68
N THR A 184 -17.09 24.95 -8.64
CA THR A 184 -18.46 25.54 -8.57
C THR A 184 -19.68 24.59 -8.58
N SER A 185 -20.55 24.77 -7.57
CA SER A 185 -21.87 24.16 -7.36
C SER A 185 -23.01 24.95 -8.06
N PRO A 186 -24.28 24.53 -7.95
CA PRO A 186 -24.95 23.41 -8.63
C PRO A 186 -26.06 23.92 -9.57
N THR A 187 -26.18 23.40 -10.79
CA THR A 187 -27.45 23.52 -11.54
C THR A 187 -27.68 22.33 -12.46
N GLN A 188 -28.72 21.59 -12.10
CA GLN A 188 -29.68 20.87 -12.94
C GLN A 188 -29.25 19.63 -13.73
N ALA A 189 -29.96 18.56 -13.36
CA ALA A 189 -30.56 17.55 -14.21
C ALA A 189 -29.67 16.41 -14.74
N GLU A 190 -30.05 15.21 -14.28
CA GLU A 190 -30.09 13.94 -15.03
C GLU A 190 -28.73 13.33 -15.43
N LEU A 191 -28.34 12.27 -14.72
CA LEU A 191 -28.60 10.86 -15.08
C LEU A 191 -28.11 9.90 -13.99
#